data_AF-A0AAE3AL78-F1
#
_entry.id   AF-A0AAE3AL78-F1
#
_cell.length_a   1.000
_cell.length_b   1.000
_cell.length_c   1.000
_cell.angle_alpha   90.00
_cell.angle_beta   90.00
_cell.angle_gamma   90.00
#
_symmetry.space_group_name_H-M   'P 1'
#
loop_
_entity.id
_entity.type
_entity.pdbx_description
1 polymer ?
#
loop_
_entity_poly.entity_id
_entity_poly.type
_entity_poly.pdbx_seq_one_letter_code
_entity_poly.pdbx_strand_id
1 'polypeptide(L)'
;MYGLNLLKLFSDNLGDYSKVQFKLYNTTDGYWVTANSDDNGNYLVSGHAEREDDASVLTPGSSGHLFLKGLEDDIYRVTEINTDANYTLLGNFITMEIRAKESGKICGTCGKSELTAEAFENDNAKDMNDDNGSASAIVPIHVMNTRGYRLPKTGDAGTTLLAAGGITLAVLSAAAVILLLVFKKKISLTIKKA
;
A
#
# COMPACT_ATOMS: atom_id res chain seq x y z
N MET A 1 22.46 -13.94 11.46
CA MET A 1 21.24 -13.16 11.73
C MET A 1 21.31 -11.91 10.90
N TYR A 2 20.29 -11.71 10.08
CA TYR A 2 20.24 -10.67 9.08
C TYR A 2 19.22 -9.61 9.49
N GLY A 3 19.11 -8.56 8.70
CA GLY A 3 18.12 -7.53 8.93
C GLY A 3 17.72 -6.78 7.67
N LEU A 4 16.69 -5.97 7.81
CA LEU A 4 16.16 -5.06 6.81
C LEU A 4 16.40 -3.62 7.26
N ASN A 5 16.86 -2.78 6.34
CA ASN A 5 16.79 -1.33 6.43
C ASN A 5 15.90 -0.83 5.30
N LEU A 6 14.62 -0.58 5.60
CA LEU A 6 13.67 -0.01 4.66
C LEU A 6 13.70 1.52 4.79
N LEU A 7 14.03 2.21 3.70
CA LEU A 7 13.89 3.65 3.60
C LEU A 7 12.56 3.98 2.93
N LYS A 8 11.67 4.60 3.70
CA LYS A 8 10.40 5.11 3.23
C LYS A 8 10.56 6.52 2.67
N LEU A 9 10.01 6.75 1.48
CA LEU A 9 10.05 8.01 0.75
C LEU A 9 8.65 8.43 0.31
N PHE A 10 8.49 9.73 0.12
CA PHE A 10 7.30 10.35 -0.49
C PHE A 10 7.75 11.18 -1.67
N SER A 11 7.03 11.14 -2.78
CA SER A 11 7.45 11.77 -4.05
C SER A 11 7.77 13.27 -3.96
N ASP A 12 7.21 13.97 -2.96
CA ASP A 12 7.43 15.39 -2.68
C ASP A 12 8.03 15.67 -1.29
N ASN A 13 8.44 14.62 -0.57
CA ASN A 13 9.00 14.68 0.79
C ASN A 13 8.09 15.33 1.85
N LEU A 14 6.77 15.40 1.63
CA LEU A 14 5.82 16.03 2.56
C LEU A 14 4.96 15.04 3.35
N GLY A 15 5.15 13.73 3.17
CA GLY A 15 4.31 12.72 3.81
C GLY A 15 4.71 12.43 5.25
N ASP A 16 3.74 11.95 6.02
CA ASP A 16 3.90 11.60 7.43
C ASP A 16 4.27 10.10 7.61
N TYR A 17 5.51 9.83 8.01
CA TYR A 17 5.99 8.47 8.26
C TYR A 17 5.22 7.74 9.35
N SER A 18 4.64 8.44 10.33
CA SER A 18 3.86 7.82 11.42
C SER A 18 2.54 7.21 10.94
N LYS A 19 2.13 7.50 9.69
CA LYS A 19 0.97 6.89 9.03
C LYS A 19 1.33 5.68 8.20
N VAL A 20 2.61 5.39 7.99
CA VAL A 20 3.06 4.29 7.17
C VAL A 20 3.18 3.04 8.02
N GLN A 21 2.64 1.92 7.53
CA GLN A 21 2.67 0.64 8.25
C GLN A 21 3.07 -0.48 7.30
N PHE A 22 3.93 -1.36 7.79
CA PHE A 22 4.38 -2.56 7.10
C PHE A 22 4.10 -3.81 7.92
N LYS A 23 3.93 -4.94 7.23
CA LYS A 23 4.03 -6.29 7.80
C LYS A 23 4.96 -7.14 6.96
N LEU A 24 5.61 -8.10 7.61
CA LEU A 24 6.48 -9.07 6.95
C LEU A 24 5.94 -10.48 7.14
N TYR A 25 5.94 -11.24 6.04
CA TYR A 25 5.62 -12.66 6.02
C TYR A 25 6.81 -13.44 5.46
N ASN A 26 7.33 -14.39 6.25
CA ASN A 26 8.32 -15.35 5.78
C ASN A 26 7.62 -16.40 4.91
N THR A 27 7.93 -16.41 3.62
CA THR A 27 7.36 -17.33 2.64
C THR A 27 8.06 -18.67 2.57
N THR A 28 9.32 -18.78 3.02
CA THR A 28 10.00 -20.07 3.11
C THR A 28 9.29 -20.96 4.12
N ASP A 29 9.08 -20.43 5.33
CA ASP A 29 8.61 -21.20 6.48
C ASP A 29 7.13 -20.99 6.79
N GLY A 30 6.49 -19.99 6.15
CA GLY A 30 5.06 -19.80 6.22
C GLY A 30 4.56 -19.16 7.51
N TYR A 31 5.26 -18.14 8.01
CA TYR A 31 4.88 -17.41 9.22
C TYR A 31 4.92 -15.90 9.07
N TRP A 32 4.17 -15.19 9.91
CA TRP A 32 4.25 -13.75 10.08
C TRP A 32 5.29 -13.37 11.13
N VAL A 33 6.04 -12.30 10.86
CA VAL A 33 7.08 -11.82 11.78
C VAL A 33 6.45 -11.07 12.96
N THR A 34 6.85 -11.43 14.18
CA THR A 34 6.63 -10.60 15.37
C THR A 34 7.94 -9.98 15.84
N ALA A 35 7.89 -8.75 16.34
CA ALA A 35 9.06 -7.99 16.76
C ALA A 35 8.75 -7.04 17.93
N ASN A 36 9.76 -6.79 18.75
CA ASN A 36 9.75 -5.76 19.78
C ASN A 36 10.23 -4.43 19.18
N SER A 37 9.55 -3.33 19.49
CA SER A 37 9.89 -1.98 19.01
C SER A 37 10.65 -1.17 20.07
N ASP A 38 11.49 -0.24 19.62
CA ASP A 38 12.07 0.83 20.44
C ASP A 38 11.39 2.21 20.26
N ASP A 39 10.23 2.23 19.59
CA ASP A 39 9.44 3.42 19.22
C ASP A 39 10.12 4.40 18.25
N ASN A 40 11.33 4.11 17.76
CA ASN A 40 12.09 4.97 16.84
C ASN A 40 12.28 4.33 15.45
N GLY A 41 11.41 3.39 15.10
CA GLY A 41 11.50 2.64 13.85
C GLY A 41 12.54 1.52 13.87
N ASN A 42 13.13 1.18 15.04
CA ASN A 42 13.98 0.01 15.18
C ASN A 42 13.22 -1.13 15.84
N TYR A 43 13.43 -2.32 15.30
CA TYR A 43 12.73 -3.53 15.71
C TYR A 43 13.71 -4.70 15.81
N LEU A 44 13.45 -5.56 16.80
CA LEU A 44 14.13 -6.85 16.95
C LEU A 44 13.08 -7.95 16.88
N VAL A 45 13.26 -8.90 15.95
CA VAL A 45 12.40 -10.08 15.83
C VAL A 45 12.31 -10.79 17.18
N SER A 46 11.08 -11.06 17.62
CA SER A 46 10.77 -11.65 18.92
C SER A 46 10.12 -13.04 18.79
N GLY A 47 9.69 -13.41 17.58
CA GLY A 47 9.04 -14.69 17.33
C GLY A 47 8.24 -14.68 16.02
N HIS A 48 7.41 -15.70 15.88
CA HIS A 48 6.63 -16.00 14.68
C HIS A 48 5.14 -16.12 15.05
N ALA A 49 4.27 -15.70 14.14
CA ALA A 49 2.83 -15.81 14.26
C ALA A 49 2.23 -16.57 13.07
N GLU A 50 1.24 -17.43 13.33
CA GLU A 50 0.54 -18.16 12.26
C GLU A 50 -0.47 -17.25 11.52
N ARG A 51 -1.09 -16.32 12.23
CA ARG A 51 -2.14 -15.44 11.70
C ARG A 51 -1.60 -14.03 11.48
N GLU A 52 -2.05 -13.40 10.40
CA GLU A 52 -1.67 -12.03 10.05
C GLU A 52 -2.05 -11.02 11.14
N ASP A 53 -3.19 -11.22 11.80
CA ASP A 53 -3.68 -10.32 12.86
C ASP A 53 -2.78 -10.32 14.10
N ASP A 54 -2.01 -11.38 14.31
CA ASP A 54 -1.07 -11.51 15.42
C ASP A 54 0.34 -11.01 15.05
N ALA A 55 0.55 -10.62 13.78
CA ALA A 55 1.81 -10.09 13.28
C ALA A 55 2.11 -8.69 13.83
N SER A 56 3.39 -8.37 13.98
CA SER A 56 3.78 -7.00 14.33
C SER A 56 3.53 -6.05 13.17
N VAL A 57 2.92 -4.91 13.48
CA VAL A 57 2.80 -3.77 12.56
C VAL A 57 4.02 -2.88 12.75
N LEU A 58 4.80 -2.71 11.68
CA LEU A 58 6.05 -1.98 11.72
C LEU A 58 5.88 -0.60 11.09
N THR A 59 6.16 0.44 11.87
CA THR A 59 6.08 1.84 11.44
C THR A 59 7.50 2.41 11.30
N PRO A 60 7.85 3.10 10.20
CA PRO A 60 9.14 3.79 10.07
C PRO A 60 9.32 4.87 11.13
N GLY A 61 10.56 5.12 11.52
CA GLY A 61 10.95 6.23 12.38
C GLY A 61 10.83 7.58 11.68
N SER A 62 11.11 8.66 12.41
CA SER A 62 11.03 10.03 11.90
C SER A 62 11.99 10.35 10.75
N SER A 63 13.07 9.57 10.61
CA SER A 63 14.02 9.66 9.49
C SER A 63 13.51 8.99 8.21
N GLY A 64 12.35 8.33 8.25
CA GLY A 64 11.84 7.48 7.18
C GLY A 64 12.43 6.07 7.18
N HIS A 65 13.42 5.78 8.04
CA HIS A 65 13.99 4.45 8.14
C HIS A 65 13.17 3.53 9.06
N LEU A 66 13.03 2.28 8.64
CA LEU A 66 12.54 1.17 9.44
C LEU A 66 13.64 0.11 9.45
N PHE A 67 14.17 -0.16 10.63
CA PHE A 67 15.19 -1.18 10.86
C PHE A 67 14.56 -2.39 11.53
N LEU A 68 14.70 -3.56 10.92
CA LEU A 68 14.28 -4.83 11.53
C LEU A 68 15.47 -5.78 11.55
N LYS A 69 15.95 -6.10 12.74
CA LYS A 69 17.02 -7.09 12.95
C LYS A 69 16.43 -8.40 13.43
N GLY A 70 17.07 -9.51 13.11
CA GLY A 70 16.61 -10.83 13.57
C GLY A 70 16.05 -11.74 12.50
N LEU A 71 16.29 -11.41 11.23
CA LEU A 71 15.82 -12.21 10.11
C LEU A 71 16.74 -13.40 9.84
N GLU A 72 16.14 -14.48 9.39
CA GLU A 72 16.78 -15.71 8.90
C GLU A 72 17.12 -15.55 7.40
N ASP A 73 17.98 -16.43 6.86
CA ASP A 73 18.28 -16.50 5.43
C ASP A 73 17.12 -17.12 4.65
N ASP A 74 16.11 -16.28 4.40
CA ASP A 74 14.82 -16.69 3.84
C ASP A 74 14.26 -15.70 2.83
N ILE A 75 13.12 -16.08 2.25
CA ILE A 75 12.32 -15.23 1.37
C ILE A 75 11.16 -14.62 2.17
N TYR A 76 11.07 -13.30 2.14
CA TYR A 76 10.07 -12.50 2.84
C TYR A 76 9.24 -11.67 1.86
N ARG A 77 7.95 -11.53 2.17
CA ARG A 77 7.07 -10.53 1.57
C ARG A 77 6.96 -9.34 2.51
N VAL A 78 7.49 -8.20 2.08
CA VAL A 78 7.38 -6.91 2.76
C VAL A 78 6.17 -6.18 2.18
N THR A 79 5.10 -6.03 2.96
CA THR A 79 3.83 -5.46 2.50
C THR A 79 3.57 -4.13 3.19
N GLU A 80 3.37 -3.05 2.42
CA GLU A 80 2.83 -1.80 2.96
C GLU A 80 1.31 -1.94 3.14
N ILE A 81 0.82 -1.84 4.37
CA ILE A 81 -0.60 -2.04 4.69
C ILE A 81 -1.35 -0.72 4.91
N ASN A 82 -0.62 0.36 5.19
CA ASN A 82 -1.18 1.70 5.30
C ASN A 82 -0.13 2.75 4.91
N THR A 83 -0.58 3.88 4.37
CA THR A 83 0.27 5.05 4.09
C THR A 83 -0.48 6.34 4.45
N ASP A 84 0.21 7.49 4.38
CA ASP A 84 -0.40 8.80 4.53
C ASP A 84 -1.53 8.98 3.50
N ALA A 85 -2.69 9.44 3.96
CA ALA A 85 -3.91 9.57 3.16
C ALA A 85 -3.78 10.43 1.90
N ASN A 86 -2.77 11.30 1.82
CA ASN A 86 -2.50 12.09 0.61
C ASN A 86 -1.66 11.34 -0.44
N TYR A 87 -1.32 10.08 -0.21
CA TYR A 87 -0.43 9.28 -1.05
C TYR A 87 -1.08 7.95 -1.43
N THR A 88 -0.59 7.39 -2.54
CA THR A 88 -1.06 6.10 -3.05
C THR A 88 -0.32 4.97 -2.34
N LEU A 89 -1.08 4.06 -1.70
CA LEU A 89 -0.54 2.84 -1.09
C LEU A 89 0.17 1.98 -2.14
N LEU A 90 1.29 1.37 -1.78
CA LEU A 90 1.97 0.42 -2.65
C LEU A 90 1.06 -0.79 -2.92
N GLY A 91 0.74 -1.02 -4.20
CA GLY A 91 -0.25 -2.04 -4.57
C GLY A 91 0.26 -3.49 -4.48
N ASN A 92 1.58 -3.70 -4.53
CA ASN A 92 2.21 -5.01 -4.46
C ASN A 92 3.18 -5.07 -3.29
N PHE A 93 3.37 -6.26 -2.73
CA PHE A 93 4.45 -6.50 -1.78
C PHE A 93 5.81 -6.50 -2.50
N ILE A 94 6.86 -6.29 -1.72
CA ILE A 94 8.25 -6.43 -2.17
C ILE A 94 8.76 -7.79 -1.72
N THR A 95 9.32 -8.56 -2.63
CA THR A 95 10.01 -9.81 -2.30
C THR A 95 11.43 -9.47 -1.88
N MET A 96 11.79 -9.82 -0.65
CA MET A 96 13.15 -9.75 -0.13
C MET A 96 13.65 -11.17 0.11
N GLU A 97 14.71 -11.56 -0.58
CA GLU A 97 15.36 -12.84 -0.36
C GLU A 97 16.73 -12.60 0.28
N ILE A 98 17.07 -13.39 1.30
CA ILE A 98 18.36 -13.40 1.96
C ILE A 98 18.91 -14.82 1.85
N ARG A 99 20.17 -14.97 1.41
CA ARG A 99 20.82 -16.29 1.34
C ARG A 99 22.17 -16.24 2.01
N ALA A 100 22.44 -17.23 2.87
CA ALA A 100 23.80 -17.51 3.28
C ALA A 100 24.62 -18.01 2.08
N LYS A 101 25.87 -17.58 2.00
CA LYS A 101 26.78 -17.91 0.89
C LYS A 101 28.16 -18.21 1.42
N GLU A 102 28.83 -19.22 0.87
CA GLU A 102 30.24 -19.43 1.17
C GLU A 102 31.10 -18.32 0.53
N SER A 103 31.96 -17.69 1.33
CA SER A 103 32.86 -16.63 0.88
C SER A 103 34.05 -17.14 0.04
N GLY A 104 34.26 -18.46 0.03
CA GLY A 104 35.46 -19.10 -0.53
C GLY A 104 36.73 -18.91 0.31
N LYS A 105 36.66 -18.20 1.44
CA LYS A 105 37.75 -18.10 2.41
C LYS A 105 37.63 -19.20 3.45
N ILE A 106 38.77 -19.77 3.83
CA ILE A 106 38.85 -20.76 4.90
C ILE A 106 39.54 -20.12 6.10
N CYS A 107 38.90 -20.25 7.26
CA CYS A 107 39.47 -19.89 8.55
C CYS A 107 40.76 -20.69 8.78
N GLY A 108 41.93 -20.03 8.71
CA GLY A 108 43.23 -20.70 8.80
C GLY A 108 43.49 -21.44 10.12
N THR A 109 42.82 -21.05 11.21
CA THR A 109 42.98 -21.70 12.53
C THR A 109 41.94 -22.80 12.77
N CYS A 110 40.72 -22.63 12.26
CA CYS A 110 39.60 -23.51 12.56
C CYS A 110 39.16 -24.42 11.40
N GLY A 111 39.71 -24.23 10.19
CA GLY A 111 39.48 -25.08 9.02
C GLY A 111 38.07 -24.99 8.42
N LYS A 112 37.24 -24.05 8.87
CA LYS A 112 35.86 -23.87 8.39
C LYS A 112 35.78 -22.81 7.28
N SER A 113 34.84 -23.00 6.36
CA SER A 113 34.48 -21.98 5.36
C SER A 113 33.87 -20.77 6.07
N GLU A 114 34.33 -19.58 5.70
CA GLU A 114 33.74 -18.32 6.14
C GLU A 114 32.46 -18.08 5.33
N LEU A 115 31.36 -17.73 6.01
CA LEU A 115 30.07 -17.45 5.39
C LEU A 115 29.91 -15.93 5.20
N THR A 116 29.36 -15.55 4.05
CA THR A 116 28.83 -14.23 3.72
C THR A 116 27.32 -14.35 3.47
N ALA A 117 26.67 -13.29 3.01
CA ALA A 117 25.32 -13.37 2.49
C ALA A 117 25.16 -12.57 1.21
N GLU A 118 24.11 -12.91 0.47
CA GLU A 118 23.60 -12.13 -0.64
C GLU A 118 22.10 -11.89 -0.42
N ALA A 119 21.61 -10.78 -0.96
CA ALA A 119 20.21 -10.43 -0.88
C ALA A 119 19.65 -10.04 -2.25
N PHE A 120 18.36 -10.22 -2.42
CA PHE A 120 17.65 -9.87 -3.64
C PHE A 120 16.37 -9.09 -3.30
N GLU A 121 16.10 -8.02 -4.06
CA GLU A 121 14.85 -7.28 -4.05
C GLU A 121 14.12 -7.53 -5.37
N ASN A 122 12.99 -8.22 -5.32
CA ASN A 122 12.23 -8.63 -6.52
C ASN A 122 13.14 -9.28 -7.58
N ASP A 123 13.90 -10.30 -7.18
CA ASP A 123 14.87 -11.05 -7.98
C ASP A 123 16.13 -10.26 -8.44
N ASN A 124 16.25 -8.99 -8.06
CA ASN A 124 17.42 -8.18 -8.38
C ASN A 124 18.42 -8.22 -7.22
N ALA A 125 19.66 -8.59 -7.50
CA ALA A 125 20.73 -8.61 -6.48
C ALA A 125 20.89 -7.24 -5.80
N LYS A 126 21.14 -7.27 -4.50
CA LYS A 126 21.35 -6.10 -3.64
C LYS A 126 22.68 -6.18 -2.93
N ASP A 127 23.37 -5.04 -2.91
CA ASP A 127 24.47 -4.81 -2.00
C ASP A 127 23.91 -4.74 -0.58
N MET A 128 24.45 -5.55 0.31
CA MET A 128 24.09 -5.57 1.73
C MET A 128 25.05 -4.69 2.52
N ASN A 129 24.54 -4.07 3.58
CA ASN A 129 25.32 -3.24 4.49
C ASN A 129 25.87 -4.07 5.68
N ASP A 130 27.00 -3.64 6.21
CA ASP A 130 27.60 -4.23 7.41
C ASP A 130 26.79 -3.88 8.68
N ASP A 131 26.77 -4.79 9.65
CA ASP A 131 26.29 -4.52 11.01
C ASP A 131 27.40 -4.77 12.03
N ASN A 132 27.97 -3.70 12.57
CA ASN A 132 29.02 -3.73 13.59
C ASN A 132 30.19 -4.68 13.26
N GLY A 133 30.64 -4.68 12.01
CA GLY A 133 31.74 -5.52 11.51
C GLY A 133 31.32 -6.90 10.99
N SER A 134 30.03 -7.24 11.05
CA SER A 134 29.48 -8.40 10.32
C SER A 134 29.19 -7.98 8.88
N ALA A 135 30.02 -8.44 7.95
CA ALA A 135 29.86 -8.14 6.53
C ALA A 135 28.54 -8.70 5.99
N SER A 136 27.83 -7.92 5.18
CA SER A 136 26.60 -8.34 4.49
C SER A 136 25.47 -8.79 5.43
N ALA A 137 25.13 -7.97 6.43
CA ALA A 137 24.12 -8.30 7.43
C ALA A 137 22.75 -7.65 7.18
N ILE A 138 22.70 -6.48 6.54
CA ILE A 138 21.49 -5.66 6.41
C ILE A 138 21.12 -5.46 4.94
N VAL A 139 19.88 -5.77 4.57
CA VAL A 139 19.32 -5.53 3.23
C VAL A 139 18.73 -4.12 3.14
N PRO A 140 19.26 -3.23 2.28
CA PRO A 140 18.65 -1.93 2.03
C PRO A 140 17.52 -2.03 0.98
N ILE A 141 16.33 -1.53 1.31
CA ILE A 141 15.17 -1.45 0.40
C ILE A 141 14.61 -0.03 0.41
N HIS A 142 14.19 0.48 -0.75
CA HIS A 142 13.54 1.79 -0.86
C HIS A 142 12.07 1.62 -1.24
N VAL A 143 11.18 2.26 -0.50
CA VAL A 143 9.74 2.29 -0.79
C VAL A 143 9.29 3.73 -0.99
N MET A 144 8.74 4.04 -2.16
CA MET A 144 8.26 5.38 -2.48
C MET A 144 6.74 5.36 -2.70
N ASN A 145 6.00 6.16 -1.94
CA ASN A 145 4.62 6.48 -2.32
C ASN A 145 4.57 7.76 -3.14
N THR A 146 3.72 7.74 -4.15
CA THR A 146 3.42 8.88 -5.00
C THR A 146 2.22 9.63 -4.45
N ARG A 147 2.25 10.97 -4.54
CA ARG A 147 1.14 11.81 -4.10
C ARG A 147 -0.14 11.40 -4.84
N GLY A 148 -1.16 11.07 -4.07
CA GLY A 148 -2.47 10.68 -4.57
C GLY A 148 -3.17 11.86 -5.23
N TYR A 149 -3.83 11.60 -6.35
CA TYR A 149 -4.65 12.59 -7.01
C TYR A 149 -5.99 12.71 -6.27
N ARG A 150 -6.24 13.86 -5.62
CA ARG A 150 -7.60 14.18 -5.17
C ARG A 150 -8.40 14.53 -6.42
N LEU A 151 -9.23 13.61 -6.89
CA LEU A 151 -10.27 13.96 -7.86
C LEU A 151 -11.07 15.13 -7.28
N PRO A 152 -11.23 16.26 -8.01
CA PRO A 152 -12.14 17.30 -7.56
C PRO A 152 -13.51 16.66 -7.38
N LYS A 153 -14.17 16.92 -6.24
CA LYS A 153 -15.59 16.58 -6.03
C LYS A 153 -16.44 17.44 -6.96
N THR A 154 -16.39 17.20 -8.26
CA THR A 154 -17.29 17.81 -9.25
C THR A 154 -18.17 16.70 -9.80
N GLY A 155 -19.29 16.46 -9.11
CA GLY A 155 -20.27 15.47 -9.55
C GLY A 155 -21.60 15.50 -8.77
N ASP A 156 -21.60 15.94 -7.52
CA ASP A 156 -22.79 15.85 -6.66
C ASP A 156 -23.78 17.03 -6.86
N ALA A 157 -23.28 18.22 -7.19
CA ALA A 157 -24.13 19.38 -7.49
C ALA A 157 -24.63 19.42 -8.95
N GLY A 158 -23.87 18.87 -9.90
CA GLY A 158 -24.24 18.90 -11.33
C GLY A 158 -25.37 17.94 -11.69
N THR A 159 -25.41 16.78 -11.04
CA THR A 159 -26.43 15.74 -11.28
C THR A 159 -27.78 16.11 -10.68
N THR A 160 -27.80 16.74 -9.51
CA THR A 160 -29.04 17.23 -8.87
C THR A 160 -29.71 18.34 -9.69
N LEU A 161 -28.94 19.28 -10.25
CA LEU A 161 -29.48 20.36 -11.08
C LEU A 161 -30.08 19.83 -12.40
N LEU A 162 -29.41 18.89 -13.06
CA LEU A 162 -29.91 18.27 -14.30
C LEU A 162 -31.16 17.42 -14.05
N ALA A 163 -31.20 16.66 -12.96
CA ALA A 163 -32.38 15.86 -12.59
C ALA A 163 -33.59 16.75 -12.27
N ALA A 164 -33.40 17.81 -11.48
CA ALA A 164 -34.49 18.75 -11.13
C ALA A 164 -35.01 19.52 -12.37
N GLY A 165 -34.11 19.98 -13.23
CA GLY A 165 -34.48 20.64 -14.49
C GLY A 165 -35.22 19.71 -15.46
N GLY A 166 -34.78 18.46 -15.59
CA GLY A 166 -35.41 17.48 -16.47
C GLY A 166 -36.82 17.10 -16.05
N ILE A 167 -37.06 16.91 -14.75
CA ILE A 167 -38.39 16.53 -14.22
C ILE A 167 -39.40 17.67 -14.41
N THR A 168 -39.00 18.93 -14.19
CA THR A 168 -39.90 20.08 -14.35
C THR A 168 -40.35 20.29 -15.80
N LEU A 169 -39.43 20.11 -16.77
CA LEU A 169 -39.76 20.18 -18.20
C LEU A 169 -40.72 19.04 -18.65
N ALA A 170 -40.53 17.83 -18.13
CA ALA A 170 -41.40 16.69 -18.46
C ALA A 170 -42.84 16.88 -17.94
N VAL A 171 -43.02 17.44 -16.73
CA VAL A 171 -44.36 17.68 -16.17
C VAL A 171 -45.11 18.79 -16.92
N LEU A 172 -44.43 19.87 -17.30
CA LEU A 172 -45.04 20.97 -18.06
C LEU A 172 -45.51 20.53 -19.46
N SER A 173 -44.72 19.69 -20.14
CA SER A 173 -45.07 19.17 -21.46
C SER A 173 -46.27 18.21 -21.41
N ALA A 174 -46.36 17.33 -20.41
CA ALA A 174 -47.50 16.43 -20.24
C ALA A 174 -48.81 17.20 -19.98
N ALA A 175 -48.77 18.23 -19.12
CA ALA A 175 -49.95 19.06 -18.83
C ALA A 175 -50.45 19.82 -20.07
N ALA A 176 -49.53 20.38 -20.87
CA ALA A 176 -49.89 21.07 -22.11
C ALA A 176 -50.54 20.13 -23.15
N VAL A 177 -50.03 18.91 -23.29
CA VAL A 177 -50.60 17.89 -24.19
C VAL A 177 -52.01 17.49 -23.74
N ILE A 178 -52.22 17.25 -22.45
CA ILE A 178 -53.55 16.91 -21.91
C ILE A 178 -54.55 18.04 -22.18
N LEU A 179 -54.15 19.30 -21.94
CA LEU A 179 -55.00 20.46 -22.17
C LEU A 179 -55.40 20.58 -23.65
N LEU A 180 -54.45 20.41 -24.58
CA LEU A 180 -54.73 20.41 -26.03
C LEU A 180 -55.69 19.29 -26.44
N LEU A 181 -55.55 18.08 -25.89
CA LEU A 181 -56.44 16.96 -26.18
C LEU A 181 -57.87 17.21 -25.67
N VAL A 182 -58.01 17.82 -24.48
CA VAL A 182 -59.32 18.20 -23.93
C VAL A 182 -60.00 19.27 -24.80
N PHE A 183 -59.27 20.29 -25.25
CA PHE A 183 -59.81 21.30 -26.16
C PHE A 183 -60.25 20.70 -27.50
N LYS A 184 -59.46 19.80 -28.09
CA LYS A 184 -59.86 19.09 -29.33
C LYS A 184 -61.13 18.25 -29.14
N LYS A 185 -61.26 17.53 -28.01
CA LYS A 185 -62.48 16.77 -27.69
C LYS A 185 -63.71 17.68 -27.54
N LYS A 186 -63.59 18.80 -26.83
CA LYS A 186 -64.70 19.76 -26.68
C LYS A 186 -65.17 20.29 -28.04
N ILE A 187 -64.25 20.71 -28.91
CA ILE A 187 -64.60 21.23 -30.25
C ILE A 187 -65.29 20.15 -31.10
N SER A 188 -64.78 18.92 -31.09
CA SER A 188 -65.40 17.81 -31.83
C SER A 188 -66.81 17.47 -31.33
N LEU A 189 -67.04 17.53 -30.00
CA LEU A 189 -68.36 17.33 -29.39
C LEU A 189 -69.34 18.46 -29.73
N THR A 190 -68.88 19.71 -29.78
CA THR A 190 -69.72 20.85 -30.18
C THR A 190 -70.14 20.76 -31.64
N ILE A 191 -69.24 20.34 -32.55
CA ILE A 191 -69.55 20.18 -33.98
C ILE A 191 -70.52 19.01 -34.23
N LYS A 192 -70.46 17.93 -33.45
CA LYS A 192 -71.41 16.80 -33.57
C LYS A 192 -72.81 17.08 -33.02
N LYS A 193 -73.01 18.19 -32.29
CA LYS A 193 -74.29 18.57 -31.67
C LYS A 193 -75.02 19.73 -32.38
N ALA A 194 -74.44 20.25 -33.46
CA ALA A 194 -75.05 21.24 -34.35
C ALA A 194 -75.57 20.54 -35.61
#